data_AF-A0A7W1TCD4-F1
#
_entry.id   AF-A0A7W1TCD4-F1
#
_cell.length_a   1.000
_cell.length_b   1.000
_cell.length_c   1.000
_cell.angle_alpha   90.00
_cell.angle_beta   90.00
_cell.angle_gamma   90.00
#
_symmetry.space_group_name_H-M   'P 1'
#
loop_
_entity.id
_entity.type
_entity.pdbx_description
1 polymer ?
#
loop_
_entity_poly.entity_id
_entity_poly.type
_entity_poly.pdbx_seq_one_letter_code
_entity_poly.pdbx_strand_id
1 'polypeptide(L)'
;MRQDTCQPLQGTCNRVRGRVMIACTLLLMLAVRASASELPAAAPDTSIPDWVIAGIAAVETGSTYRGGRLVRYRDHRDGAAGEVGPWQIAPAVLDDLGAAHLRARVRTEPVLAESLVRAWLLRCYHRTGSWKSAVAVYHAGPGGSTRRGSSYASRVYNAGFATLQ
;
A
#
# COMPACT_ATOMS: atom_id res chain seq x y z
N MET A 1 84.13 10.88 -45.09
CA MET A 1 82.75 10.44 -44.80
C MET A 1 82.46 10.77 -43.34
N ARG A 2 81.58 11.75 -43.08
CA ARG A 2 81.17 12.12 -41.73
C ARG A 2 79.99 11.23 -41.32
N GLN A 3 80.08 10.63 -40.13
CA GLN A 3 79.00 9.87 -39.51
C GLN A 3 78.27 10.79 -38.54
N ASP A 4 77.00 11.08 -38.84
CA ASP A 4 76.07 11.75 -37.94
C ASP A 4 75.40 10.70 -37.05
N THR A 5 75.68 10.74 -35.75
CA THR A 5 74.99 9.98 -34.72
C THR A 5 73.84 10.80 -34.15
N CYS A 6 72.62 10.33 -34.35
CA CYS A 6 71.40 10.89 -33.78
C CYS A 6 71.10 10.22 -32.42
N GLN A 7 71.03 11.00 -31.33
CA GLN A 7 70.51 10.53 -30.03
C GLN A 7 69.03 10.95 -29.85
N PRO A 8 68.17 10.10 -29.25
CA PRO A 8 66.82 10.49 -28.86
C PRO A 8 66.78 11.09 -27.45
N LEU A 9 66.07 12.22 -27.34
CA LEU A 9 65.78 12.94 -26.10
C LEU A 9 64.80 12.16 -25.22
N GLN A 10 65.25 11.72 -24.05
CA GLN A 10 64.40 11.30 -22.95
C GLN A 10 64.13 12.49 -22.04
N GLY A 11 62.86 12.88 -21.90
CA GLY A 11 62.49 13.80 -20.83
C GLY A 11 61.10 14.39 -21.01
N THR A 12 60.12 13.82 -20.31
CA THR A 12 58.99 14.50 -19.62
C THR A 12 57.77 13.57 -19.54
N CYS A 13 57.75 12.59 -18.62
CA CYS A 13 56.54 11.76 -18.44
C CYS A 13 56.07 11.58 -16.99
N ASN A 14 56.68 12.24 -16.00
CA ASN A 14 56.39 11.93 -14.58
C ASN A 14 55.70 13.02 -13.75
N ARG A 15 55.37 14.21 -14.29
CA ARG A 15 54.71 15.29 -13.49
C ARG A 15 53.19 15.35 -13.57
N VAL A 16 52.55 14.68 -14.52
CA VAL A 16 51.09 14.81 -14.75
C VAL A 16 50.26 13.80 -13.93
N ARG A 17 50.85 12.67 -13.49
CA ARG A 17 50.10 11.59 -12.84
C ARG A 17 49.68 11.84 -11.39
N GLY A 18 50.38 12.71 -10.65
CA GLY A 18 50.10 12.94 -9.22
C GLY A 18 48.88 13.82 -8.93
N ARG A 19 48.54 14.77 -9.81
CA ARG A 19 47.45 15.75 -9.56
C ARG A 19 46.06 15.24 -9.97
N VAL A 20 45.98 14.30 -10.90
CA VAL A 20 44.70 13.74 -11.38
C VAL A 20 44.09 12.79 -10.35
N MET A 21 44.89 12.01 -9.61
CA MET A 21 44.35 11.07 -8.62
C MET A 21 43.72 11.74 -7.39
N ILE A 22 44.24 12.89 -6.93
CA ILE A 22 43.70 13.58 -5.74
C ILE A 22 42.32 14.20 -6.04
N ALA A 23 42.10 14.68 -7.28
CA ALA A 23 40.83 15.27 -7.69
C ALA A 23 39.70 14.23 -7.81
N CYS A 24 39.99 13.01 -8.29
CA CYS A 24 38.99 11.94 -8.38
C CYS A 24 38.49 11.47 -7.00
N THR A 25 39.37 11.39 -5.99
CA THR A 25 38.98 10.91 -4.66
C THR A 25 38.08 11.92 -3.91
N LEU A 26 38.32 13.22 -4.10
CA LEU A 26 37.49 14.29 -3.50
C LEU A 26 36.09 14.37 -4.14
N LEU A 27 35.98 14.17 -5.46
CA LEU A 27 34.69 14.14 -6.16
C LEU A 27 33.82 12.93 -5.75
N LEU A 28 34.44 11.76 -5.51
CA LEU A 28 33.72 10.59 -5.00
C LEU A 28 33.21 10.79 -3.56
N MET A 29 34.00 11.42 -2.69
CA MET A 29 33.60 11.69 -1.30
C MET A 29 32.45 12.71 -1.19
N LEU A 30 32.40 13.70 -2.10
CA LEU A 30 31.31 14.68 -2.17
C LEU A 30 30.02 14.08 -2.75
N ALA A 31 30.11 13.17 -3.73
CA ALA A 31 28.95 12.46 -4.26
C ALA A 31 28.34 11.50 -3.22
N VAL A 32 29.15 10.84 -2.38
CA VAL A 32 28.66 9.94 -1.31
C VAL A 32 27.94 10.70 -0.19
N ARG A 33 28.32 11.96 0.10
CA ARG A 33 27.61 12.79 1.10
C ARG A 33 26.30 13.40 0.61
N ALA A 34 26.13 13.62 -0.70
CA ALA A 34 24.88 14.14 -1.24
C ALA A 34 23.73 13.11 -1.20
N SER A 35 24.04 11.81 -1.23
CA SER A 35 23.05 10.72 -1.19
C SER A 35 22.62 10.29 0.23
N ALA A 36 23.16 10.90 1.28
CA ALA A 36 22.95 10.48 2.66
C ALA A 36 21.87 11.29 3.42
N SER A 37 21.22 12.26 2.78
CA SER A 37 20.35 13.24 3.46
C SER A 37 18.85 13.01 3.29
N GLU A 38 18.42 12.11 2.40
CA GLU A 38 17.02 11.73 2.28
C GLU A 38 16.77 10.50 3.15
N LEU A 39 16.65 10.73 4.47
CA LEU A 39 15.92 9.78 5.31
C LEU A 39 14.59 9.51 4.59
N PRO A 40 14.29 8.27 4.17
CA PRO A 40 13.03 7.98 3.52
C PRO A 40 11.94 8.48 4.46
N ALA A 41 11.11 9.41 3.98
CA ALA A 41 9.95 9.86 4.72
C ALA A 41 9.25 8.61 5.23
N ALA A 42 9.09 8.51 6.57
CA ALA A 42 8.55 7.33 7.22
C ALA A 42 7.36 6.83 6.38
N ALA A 43 7.45 5.61 5.88
CA ALA A 43 6.42 5.06 5.00
C ALA A 43 5.07 5.32 5.67
N PRO A 44 4.08 5.90 4.96
CA PRO A 44 2.80 6.23 5.56
C PRO A 44 2.27 4.96 6.24
N ASP A 45 1.84 5.08 7.49
CA ASP A 45 1.28 3.95 8.22
C ASP A 45 0.06 3.41 7.45
N THR A 46 0.28 2.31 6.72
CA THR A 46 -0.74 1.62 5.93
C THR A 46 -1.56 0.66 6.79
N SER A 47 -1.44 0.71 8.12
CA SER A 47 -2.30 -0.08 8.99
C SER A 47 -3.76 0.33 8.77
N ILE A 48 -4.63 -0.67 8.56
CA ILE A 48 -6.06 -0.44 8.42
C ILE A 48 -6.59 -0.07 9.81
N PRO A 49 -7.15 1.13 10.02
CA PRO A 49 -7.69 1.50 11.32
C PRO A 49 -8.84 0.58 11.71
N ASP A 50 -8.91 0.19 12.98
CA ASP A 50 -9.95 -0.71 13.47
C ASP A 50 -11.38 -0.21 13.19
N TRP A 51 -11.59 1.11 13.17
CA TRP A 51 -12.90 1.69 12.87
C TRP A 51 -13.39 1.34 11.46
N VAL A 52 -12.48 1.08 10.51
CA VAL A 52 -12.84 0.72 9.13
C VAL A 52 -13.48 -0.68 9.13
N ILE A 53 -12.80 -1.67 9.70
CA ILE A 53 -13.26 -3.06 9.72
C ILE A 53 -14.49 -3.20 10.62
N ALA A 54 -14.47 -2.58 11.81
CA ALA A 54 -15.60 -2.58 12.73
C ALA A 54 -16.82 -1.86 12.13
N GLY A 55 -16.62 -0.70 11.53
CA GLY A 55 -17.68 0.12 10.96
C GLY A 55 -18.37 -0.54 9.76
N ILE A 56 -17.61 -1.20 8.87
CA ILE A 56 -18.19 -1.95 7.75
C ILE A 56 -19.03 -3.11 8.30
N ALA A 57 -18.50 -3.93 9.21
CA ALA A 57 -19.25 -5.03 9.80
C ALA A 57 -20.56 -4.57 10.48
N ALA A 58 -20.51 -3.46 11.21
CA ALA A 58 -21.68 -2.89 11.88
C ALA A 58 -22.72 -2.37 10.88
N VAL A 59 -22.29 -1.67 9.82
CA VAL A 59 -23.20 -1.09 8.81
C VAL A 59 -23.82 -2.16 7.91
N GLU A 60 -23.04 -3.16 7.52
CA GLU A 60 -23.48 -4.17 6.55
C GLU A 60 -24.40 -5.22 7.17
N THR A 61 -24.07 -5.68 8.37
CA THR A 61 -24.74 -6.87 8.96
C THR A 61 -25.14 -6.67 10.41
N GLY A 62 -24.94 -5.47 10.98
CA GLY A 62 -25.19 -5.21 12.40
C GLY A 62 -24.27 -6.03 13.31
N SER A 63 -23.10 -6.44 12.80
CA SER A 63 -22.15 -7.28 13.50
C SER A 63 -21.30 -6.50 14.51
N THR A 64 -20.86 -7.18 15.56
CA THR A 64 -20.02 -6.58 16.62
C THR A 64 -18.57 -6.99 16.45
N TYR A 65 -17.66 -6.01 16.47
CA TYR A 65 -16.22 -6.20 16.33
C TYR A 65 -15.51 -5.57 17.54
N ARG A 66 -14.63 -6.30 18.23
CA ARG A 66 -13.95 -5.81 19.44
C ARG A 66 -12.58 -6.44 19.59
N GLY A 67 -11.57 -5.63 19.91
CA GLY A 67 -10.21 -6.11 20.14
C GLY A 67 -9.61 -6.81 18.91
N GLY A 68 -9.79 -6.22 17.73
CA GLY A 68 -9.21 -6.75 16.49
C GLY A 68 -9.86 -8.03 15.95
N ARG A 69 -11.09 -8.38 16.39
CA ARG A 69 -11.81 -9.56 15.89
C ARG A 69 -13.33 -9.38 15.87
N LEU A 70 -13.99 -10.14 14.98
CA LEU A 70 -15.45 -10.29 14.98
C LEU A 70 -15.91 -11.07 16.21
N VAL A 71 -16.79 -10.47 17.02
CA VAL A 71 -17.35 -11.09 18.23
C VAL A 71 -18.73 -11.70 17.97
N ARG A 72 -19.53 -11.05 17.13
CA ARG A 72 -20.89 -11.51 16.81
C ARG A 72 -21.24 -11.18 15.37
N TYR A 73 -21.59 -12.19 14.58
CA TYR A 73 -22.17 -12.04 13.25
C TYR A 73 -23.70 -12.08 13.38
N ARG A 74 -24.41 -10.99 13.03
CA ARG A 74 -25.85 -10.85 13.30
C ARG A 74 -26.75 -11.19 12.12
N ASP A 75 -26.50 -10.62 10.94
CA ASP A 75 -27.29 -10.89 9.74
C ASP A 75 -26.49 -11.73 8.74
N HIS A 76 -26.89 -12.98 8.56
CA HIS A 76 -26.21 -13.94 7.68
C HIS A 76 -26.72 -13.93 6.24
N ARG A 77 -27.68 -13.06 5.90
CA ARG A 77 -28.23 -13.01 4.55
C ARG A 77 -27.19 -12.48 3.57
N ASP A 78 -27.23 -13.03 2.36
CA ASP A 78 -26.49 -12.48 1.23
C ASP A 78 -27.12 -11.13 0.84
N GLY A 79 -26.28 -10.20 0.39
CA GLY A 79 -26.71 -8.90 -0.11
C GLY A 79 -27.50 -9.02 -1.43
N ALA A 80 -28.14 -7.93 -1.84
CA ALA A 80 -29.03 -7.92 -3.00
C ALA A 80 -28.31 -8.26 -4.32
N ALA A 81 -27.01 -8.00 -4.43
CA ALA A 81 -26.19 -8.37 -5.58
C ALA A 81 -25.36 -9.65 -5.31
N GLY A 82 -25.69 -10.39 -4.25
CA GLY A 82 -25.01 -11.61 -3.86
C GLY A 82 -23.72 -11.38 -3.08
N GLU A 83 -23.58 -10.22 -2.43
CA GLU A 83 -22.55 -9.95 -1.44
C GLU A 83 -22.60 -11.00 -0.31
N VAL A 84 -21.43 -11.35 0.25
CA VAL A 84 -21.33 -12.45 1.22
C VAL A 84 -20.52 -12.09 2.46
N GLY A 85 -20.86 -12.73 3.58
CA GLY A 85 -20.10 -12.66 4.83
C GLY A 85 -20.33 -11.38 5.65
N PRO A 86 -19.64 -11.25 6.79
CA PRO A 86 -19.90 -10.19 7.78
C PRO A 86 -19.72 -8.76 7.26
N TRP A 87 -18.89 -8.60 6.24
CA TRP A 87 -18.58 -7.32 5.60
C TRP A 87 -19.23 -7.18 4.22
N GLN A 88 -20.08 -8.13 3.80
CA GLN A 88 -20.81 -8.12 2.53
C GLN A 88 -19.87 -7.83 1.34
N ILE A 89 -18.84 -8.67 1.16
CA ILE A 89 -17.91 -8.51 0.03
C ILE A 89 -18.61 -8.88 -1.28
N ALA A 90 -18.55 -7.98 -2.27
CA ALA A 90 -19.21 -8.18 -3.56
C ALA A 90 -18.53 -9.26 -4.41
N PRO A 91 -19.27 -10.05 -5.20
CA PRO A 91 -18.70 -11.07 -6.09
C PRO A 91 -17.63 -10.52 -7.03
N ALA A 92 -17.86 -9.34 -7.63
CA ALA A 92 -16.89 -8.70 -8.52
C ALA A 92 -15.56 -8.36 -7.84
N VAL A 93 -15.57 -8.11 -6.52
CA VAL A 93 -14.33 -7.90 -5.74
C VAL A 93 -13.60 -9.23 -5.55
N LEU A 94 -14.32 -10.33 -5.30
CA LEU A 94 -13.71 -11.66 -5.22
C LEU A 94 -13.08 -12.05 -6.55
N ASP A 95 -13.74 -11.74 -7.68
CA ASP A 95 -13.20 -11.97 -9.01
C ASP A 95 -11.91 -11.16 -9.24
N ASP A 96 -11.91 -9.87 -8.90
CA ASP A 96 -10.75 -8.97 -9.02
C ASP A 96 -9.57 -9.37 -8.11
N LEU A 97 -9.85 -10.05 -7.00
CA LEU A 97 -8.84 -10.64 -6.12
C LEU A 97 -8.39 -12.04 -6.57
N GLY A 98 -8.98 -12.63 -7.61
CA GLY A 98 -8.73 -14.03 -8.00
C GLY A 98 -9.26 -15.05 -6.99
N ALA A 99 -10.18 -14.65 -6.12
CA ALA A 99 -10.71 -15.39 -4.99
C ALA A 99 -12.17 -15.84 -5.19
N ALA A 100 -12.70 -15.78 -6.42
CA ALA A 100 -14.07 -16.17 -6.75
C ALA A 100 -14.45 -17.57 -6.22
N HIS A 101 -13.53 -18.52 -6.35
CA HIS A 101 -13.67 -19.92 -5.89
C HIS A 101 -13.83 -20.05 -4.37
N LEU A 102 -13.49 -19.02 -3.59
CA LEU A 102 -13.62 -19.00 -2.13
C LEU A 102 -14.97 -18.48 -1.64
N ARG A 103 -15.87 -18.03 -2.53
CA ARG A 103 -17.15 -17.38 -2.17
C ARG A 103 -17.98 -18.19 -1.16
N ALA A 104 -18.04 -19.52 -1.32
CA ALA A 104 -18.76 -20.37 -0.37
C ALA A 104 -18.14 -20.32 1.04
N ARG A 105 -16.80 -20.38 1.13
CA ARG A 105 -16.06 -20.33 2.39
C ARG A 105 -16.16 -18.97 3.07
N VAL A 106 -16.20 -17.87 2.31
CA VAL A 106 -16.38 -16.51 2.85
C VAL A 106 -17.65 -16.39 3.70
N ARG A 107 -18.71 -17.14 3.38
CA ARG A 107 -19.95 -17.15 4.17
C ARG A 107 -19.76 -17.74 5.57
N THR A 108 -18.90 -18.74 5.69
CA THR A 108 -18.77 -19.59 6.89
C THR A 108 -17.47 -19.36 7.66
N GLU A 109 -16.48 -18.70 7.06
CA GLU A 109 -15.14 -18.48 7.63
C GLU A 109 -14.87 -16.97 7.79
N PRO A 110 -15.24 -16.36 8.94
CA PRO A 110 -15.08 -14.92 9.15
C PRO A 110 -13.63 -14.43 9.01
N VAL A 111 -12.65 -15.22 9.44
CA VAL A 111 -11.22 -14.85 9.33
C VAL A 111 -10.78 -14.74 7.86
N LEU A 112 -11.26 -15.66 7.02
CA LEU A 112 -11.02 -15.60 5.58
C LEU A 112 -11.71 -14.38 4.96
N ALA A 113 -12.98 -14.16 5.30
CA ALA A 113 -13.74 -13.00 4.83
C ALA A 113 -13.03 -11.68 5.20
N GLU A 114 -12.57 -11.54 6.44
CA GLU A 114 -11.82 -10.38 6.90
C GLU A 114 -10.53 -10.17 6.11
N SER A 115 -9.78 -11.24 5.87
CA SER A 115 -8.51 -11.18 5.13
C SER A 115 -8.72 -10.65 3.70
N LEU A 116 -9.77 -11.10 3.01
CA LEU A 116 -10.11 -10.64 1.66
C LEU A 116 -10.58 -9.18 1.66
N VAL A 117 -11.38 -8.78 2.66
CA VAL A 117 -11.82 -7.40 2.84
C VAL A 117 -10.64 -6.46 3.09
N ARG A 118 -9.70 -6.86 3.96
CA ARG A 118 -8.47 -6.11 4.23
C ARG A 118 -7.61 -5.96 2.98
N ALA A 119 -7.43 -7.02 2.21
CA ALA A 119 -6.69 -6.97 0.95
C ALA A 119 -7.33 -5.98 -0.04
N TRP A 120 -8.66 -6.01 -0.18
CA TRP A 120 -9.37 -5.08 -1.04
C TRP A 120 -9.29 -3.63 -0.56
N LEU A 121 -9.43 -3.39 0.75
CA LEU A 121 -9.32 -2.06 1.35
C LEU A 121 -7.93 -1.45 1.17
N LEU A 122 -6.86 -2.24 1.30
CA LEU A 122 -5.50 -1.78 1.03
C LEU A 122 -5.34 -1.32 -0.42
N ARG A 123 -5.86 -2.09 -1.39
CA ARG A 123 -5.88 -1.69 -2.80
C ARG A 123 -6.65 -0.38 -3.01
N CYS A 124 -7.80 -0.23 -2.35
CA CYS A 124 -8.57 1.02 -2.38
C CYS A 124 -7.80 2.19 -1.74
N TYR A 125 -7.08 1.96 -0.65
CA TYR A 125 -6.26 2.96 0.02
C TYR A 125 -5.09 3.42 -0.85
N HIS A 126 -4.36 2.50 -1.47
CA HIS A 126 -3.28 2.85 -2.41
C HIS A 126 -3.76 3.73 -3.56
N ARG A 127 -5.01 3.55 -4.02
CA ARG A 127 -5.62 4.39 -5.07
C ARG A 127 -6.06 5.77 -4.59
N THR A 128 -6.40 5.92 -3.31
CA THR A 128 -7.13 7.10 -2.80
C THR A 128 -6.37 7.91 -1.76
N GLY A 129 -5.35 7.34 -1.12
CA GLY A 129 -4.55 7.98 -0.06
C GLY A 129 -5.32 8.27 1.24
N SER A 130 -6.58 7.83 1.38
CA SER A 130 -7.43 8.15 2.53
C SER A 130 -8.37 7.00 2.85
N TRP A 131 -8.41 6.58 4.12
CA TRP A 131 -9.29 5.49 4.56
C TRP A 131 -10.77 5.78 4.33
N LYS A 132 -11.23 7.02 4.50
CA LYS A 132 -12.63 7.39 4.24
C LYS A 132 -12.97 7.26 2.75
N SER A 133 -12.05 7.66 1.87
CA SER A 133 -12.21 7.50 0.42
C SER A 133 -12.09 6.03 0.00
N ALA A 134 -11.19 5.26 0.62
CA ALA A 134 -11.05 3.84 0.39
C ALA A 134 -12.33 3.08 0.74
N VAL A 135 -12.99 3.41 1.85
CA VAL A 135 -14.30 2.86 2.22
C VAL A 135 -15.39 3.23 1.21
N ALA A 136 -15.37 4.46 0.69
CA ALA A 136 -16.32 4.86 -0.35
C ALA A 136 -16.13 4.06 -1.65
N VAL A 137 -14.88 3.80 -2.05
CA VAL A 137 -14.56 2.95 -3.20
C VAL A 137 -14.87 1.48 -2.94
N TYR A 138 -14.59 0.99 -1.72
CA TYR A 138 -14.94 -0.37 -1.28
C TYR A 138 -16.40 -0.69 -1.56
N HIS A 139 -17.30 0.19 -1.12
CA HIS A 139 -18.74 0.03 -1.31
C HIS A 139 -19.17 0.14 -2.78
N ALA A 140 -18.50 0.99 -3.55
CA ALA A 140 -18.83 1.21 -4.96
C ALA A 140 -18.26 0.12 -5.90
N GLY A 141 -17.39 -0.77 -5.40
CA GLY A 141 -16.79 -1.87 -6.16
C GLY A 141 -15.61 -1.48 -7.07
N PRO A 142 -15.07 -2.40 -7.89
CA PRO A 142 -13.81 -2.21 -8.63
C PRO A 142 -13.76 -0.98 -9.57
N GLY A 143 -14.88 -0.65 -10.22
CA GLY A 143 -15.05 0.55 -11.07
C GLY A 143 -15.68 1.74 -10.35
N GLY A 144 -15.84 1.68 -9.03
CA GLY A 144 -16.52 2.68 -8.22
C GLY A 144 -15.76 4.00 -8.11
N SER A 145 -16.50 5.08 -7.83
CA SER A 145 -15.93 6.39 -7.50
C SER A 145 -16.29 6.80 -6.07
N THR A 146 -15.44 7.59 -5.43
CA THR A 146 -15.64 8.12 -4.07
C THR A 146 -16.99 8.84 -3.92
N ARG A 147 -17.46 9.52 -4.98
CA ARG A 147 -18.72 10.26 -4.96
C ARG A 147 -19.93 9.35 -4.69
N ARG A 148 -19.93 8.13 -5.23
CA ARG A 148 -21.04 7.17 -5.06
C ARG A 148 -21.08 6.57 -3.65
N GLY A 149 -19.93 6.44 -2.98
CA GLY A 149 -19.83 5.81 -1.66
C GLY A 149 -19.66 6.77 -0.48
N SER A 150 -19.74 8.09 -0.67
CA SER A 150 -19.42 9.07 0.39
C SER A 150 -20.38 9.02 1.59
N SER A 151 -21.68 8.83 1.32
CA SER A 151 -22.69 8.65 2.36
C SER A 151 -22.43 7.38 3.15
N TYR A 152 -22.19 6.26 2.45
CA TYR A 152 -21.82 4.98 3.05
C TYR A 152 -20.57 5.11 3.95
N ALA A 153 -19.50 5.73 3.45
CA ALA A 153 -18.27 5.92 4.21
C ALA A 153 -18.47 6.74 5.48
N SER A 154 -19.40 7.70 5.47
CA SER A 154 -19.74 8.48 6.67
C SER A 154 -20.50 7.63 7.70
N ARG A 155 -21.39 6.74 7.27
CA ARG A 155 -22.05 5.77 8.17
C ARG A 155 -21.03 4.81 8.79
N VAL A 156 -20.12 4.27 7.98
CA VAL A 156 -19.05 3.37 8.44
C VAL A 156 -18.16 4.06 9.47
N TYR A 157 -17.74 5.30 9.19
CA TYR A 157 -16.94 6.09 10.12
C TYR A 157 -17.65 6.23 11.47
N ASN A 158 -18.90 6.69 11.48
CA ASN A 158 -19.66 6.89 12.71
C ASN A 158 -19.90 5.57 13.47
N ALA A 159 -20.28 4.50 12.78
CA ALA A 159 -20.53 3.19 13.38
C ALA A 159 -19.25 2.56 13.95
N GLY A 160 -18.12 2.72 13.26
CA GLY A 160 -16.83 2.22 13.69
C GLY A 160 -16.39 2.80 15.03
N PHE A 161 -16.47 4.12 15.19
CA PHE A 161 -16.15 4.76 16.48
C PHE A 161 -17.11 4.36 17.59
N ALA A 162 -18.41 4.25 17.31
CA ALA A 162 -19.40 3.80 18.29
C ALA A 162 -19.16 2.35 18.75
N THR A 163 -18.62 1.50 17.88
CA THR A 163 -18.35 0.08 18.18
C THR A 163 -17.08 -0.12 19.02
N LEU A 164 -16.17 0.85 19.01
CA LEU A 164 -14.88 0.77 19.70
C LEU A 164 -14.86 1.36 21.12
N GLN A 165 -15.96 2.01 21.54
CA GLN A 165 -16.17 2.50 22.91
C GLN A 165 -16.69 1.37 23.81
#